data_AF-A0A6A8Q8U4-F1
#
_entry.id   AF-A0A6A8Q8U4-F1
#
_cell.length_a   1.000
_cell.length_b   1.000
_cell.length_c   1.000
_cell.angle_alpha   90.00
_cell.angle_beta   90.00
_cell.angle_gamma   90.00
#
_symmetry.space_group_name_H-M   'P 1'
#
loop_
_entity.id
_entity.type
_entity.pdbx_description
1 polymer ?
#
loop_
_entity_poly.entity_id
_entity_poly.type
_entity_poly.pdbx_seq_one_letter_code
_entity_poly.pdbx_strand_id
1 'polypeptide(L)'
;MSRGWLAKVMKTSCGLSPKEVLRQVRYEKIVQLMENDIEATSYSIAKDSGLSSEDALRMFLRRHYDTNFRGLRRQIINGKLQMEWQWLENE
;
A
#
# COMPACT_ATOMS: atom_id res chain seq x y z
N MET A 1 -4.98 -24.13 10.50
CA MET A 1 -4.36 -23.77 9.20
C MET A 1 -2.88 -23.48 9.40
N SER A 2 -1.99 -23.98 8.54
CA SER A 2 -0.56 -23.67 8.61
C SER A 2 -0.18 -22.55 7.64
N ARG A 3 0.97 -21.90 7.86
CA ARG A 3 1.51 -20.87 6.96
C ARG A 3 1.71 -21.39 5.54
N GLY A 4 2.19 -22.63 5.40
CA GLY A 4 2.41 -23.27 4.09
C GLY A 4 1.10 -23.56 3.36
N TRP A 5 0.08 -24.01 4.10
CA TRP A 5 -1.24 -24.23 3.52
C TRP A 5 -1.87 -22.91 3.02
N LEU A 6 -1.82 -21.85 3.84
CA LEU A 6 -2.32 -20.52 3.45
C LEU A 6 -1.61 -19.99 2.21
N ALA A 7 -0.28 -20.10 2.16
CA ALA A 7 0.50 -19.67 1.01
C ALA A 7 0.12 -20.43 -0.27
N LYS A 8 -0.11 -21.74 -0.16
CA LYS A 8 -0.56 -22.57 -1.29
C LYS A 8 -1.95 -22.12 -1.77
N VAL A 9 -2.90 -21.99 -0.85
CA VAL A 9 -4.27 -21.58 -1.18
C VAL A 9 -4.29 -20.20 -1.82
N MET A 10 -3.62 -19.20 -1.24
CA MET A 10 -3.57 -17.85 -1.82
C MET A 10 -2.95 -17.83 -3.21
N LYS A 11 -1.88 -18.61 -3.43
CA LYS A 11 -1.27 -18.70 -4.76
C LYS A 11 -2.22 -19.33 -5.78
N THR A 12 -3.00 -20.34 -5.39
CA THR A 12 -3.98 -20.97 -6.26
C THR A 12 -5.18 -20.06 -6.55
N SER A 13 -5.69 -19.36 -5.53
CA SER A 13 -6.91 -18.55 -5.65
C SER A 13 -6.67 -17.16 -6.24
N CYS A 14 -5.54 -16.52 -5.92
CA CYS A 14 -5.26 -15.12 -6.26
C CYS A 14 -4.06 -14.97 -7.21
N GLY A 15 -3.37 -16.06 -7.56
CA GLY A 15 -2.14 -16.01 -8.37
C GLY A 15 -0.91 -15.43 -7.66
N LEU A 16 -1.08 -14.90 -6.45
CA LEU A 16 -0.07 -14.16 -5.69
C LEU A 16 0.29 -14.86 -4.38
N SER A 17 1.53 -14.67 -3.92
CA SER A 17 1.91 -15.08 -2.57
C SER A 17 1.26 -14.16 -1.52
N PRO A 18 1.06 -14.64 -0.27
CA PRO A 18 0.51 -13.82 0.80
C PRO A 18 1.27 -12.50 1.02
N LYS A 19 2.59 -12.49 0.81
CA LYS A 19 3.42 -11.29 0.95
C LYS A 19 3.13 -10.26 -0.13
N GLU A 20 2.86 -10.71 -1.35
CA GLU A 20 2.54 -9.82 -2.48
C GLU A 20 1.18 -9.19 -2.30
N VAL A 21 0.19 -9.97 -1.85
CA VAL A 21 -1.15 -9.47 -1.49
C VAL A 21 -1.05 -8.44 -0.37
N LEU A 22 -0.36 -8.75 0.73
CA LEU A 22 -0.19 -7.79 1.84
C LEU A 22 0.52 -6.50 1.40
N ARG A 23 1.43 -6.59 0.42
CA ARG A 23 2.09 -5.42 -0.16
C ARG A 23 1.12 -4.58 -1.00
N GLN A 24 0.24 -5.20 -1.78
CA GLN A 24 -0.78 -4.48 -2.55
C GLN A 24 -1.80 -3.82 -1.62
N VAL A 25 -2.38 -4.58 -0.69
CA VAL A 25 -3.31 -4.07 0.33
C VAL A 25 -2.72 -2.87 1.07
N ARG A 26 -1.45 -2.96 1.49
CA ARG A 26 -0.80 -1.85 2.19
C ARG A 26 -0.63 -0.62 1.29
N TYR A 27 -0.31 -0.81 0.02
CA TYR A 27 -0.17 0.31 -0.91
C TYR A 27 -1.51 0.98 -1.19
N GLU A 28 -2.55 0.21 -1.44
CA GLU A 28 -3.93 0.71 -1.56
C GLU A 28 -4.32 1.50 -0.31
N LYS A 29 -4.01 0.98 0.90
CA LYS A 29 -4.29 1.70 2.14
C LYS A 29 -3.54 3.03 2.25
N ILE A 30 -2.26 3.06 1.86
CA ILE A 30 -1.46 4.29 1.84
C ILE A 30 -2.10 5.32 0.92
N VAL A 31 -2.50 4.92 -0.29
CA VAL A 31 -3.14 5.81 -1.27
C VAL A 31 -4.46 6.34 -0.71
N GLN A 32 -5.33 5.45 -0.24
CA GLN A 32 -6.63 5.82 0.34
C GLN A 32 -6.49 6.84 1.49
N LEU A 33 -5.54 6.60 2.40
CA LEU A 33 -5.30 7.53 3.52
C LEU A 33 -4.80 8.90 3.05
N MET A 34 -3.98 8.94 1.98
CA MET A 34 -3.48 10.19 1.41
C MET A 34 -4.53 10.93 0.56
N GLU A 35 -5.49 10.21 -0.02
CA GLU A 35 -6.65 10.79 -0.71
C GLU A 35 -7.65 11.37 0.28
N ASN A 36 -7.89 10.69 1.40
CA ASN A 36 -8.85 11.13 2.43
C ASN A 36 -8.33 12.29 3.29
N ASP A 37 -7.02 12.41 3.46
CA ASP A 37 -6.38 13.51 4.20
C ASP A 37 -5.12 14.01 3.49
N ILE A 38 -5.26 15.12 2.77
CA ILE A 38 -4.18 15.77 2.02
C ILE A 38 -3.07 16.31 2.93
N GLU A 39 -3.40 16.66 4.18
CA GLU A 39 -2.49 17.24 5.17
C GLU A 39 -1.83 16.17 6.05
N ALA A 40 -2.20 14.89 5.89
CA ALA A 40 -1.63 13.80 6.65
C ALA A 40 -0.10 13.81 6.63
N THR A 41 0.55 13.50 7.74
CA THR A 41 2.02 13.43 7.77
C THR A 41 2.51 12.08 7.25
N SER A 42 3.74 12.02 6.74
CA SER A 42 4.39 10.75 6.38
C SER A 42 4.44 9.77 7.57
N TYR A 43 4.59 10.30 8.78
CA TYR A 43 4.50 9.53 10.02
C TYR A 43 3.10 8.96 10.27
N SER A 44 2.03 9.76 10.18
CA SER A 44 0.66 9.27 10.40
C SER A 44 0.27 8.23 9.34
N ILE A 45 0.58 8.48 8.07
CA ILE A 45 0.35 7.52 6.98
C ILE A 45 1.12 6.21 7.21
N ALA A 46 2.37 6.27 7.67
CA ALA A 46 3.12 5.05 8.00
C ALA A 46 2.43 4.25 9.11
N LYS A 47 2.06 4.91 10.21
CA LYS A 47 1.40 4.28 11.35
C LYS A 47 0.08 3.63 10.94
N ASP A 48 -0.78 4.36 10.23
CA ASP A 48 -2.14 3.93 9.90
C ASP A 48 -2.19 2.90 8.76
N SER A 49 -1.10 2.78 7.99
CA SER A 49 -0.90 1.68 7.01
C SER A 49 -0.17 0.46 7.57
N GLY A 50 0.11 0.44 8.88
CA GLY A 50 0.75 -0.69 9.57
C GLY A 50 2.26 -0.80 9.32
N LEU A 51 2.93 0.31 9.06
CA LEU A 51 4.39 0.42 9.00
C LEU A 51 4.94 0.95 10.31
N SER A 52 6.17 0.54 10.65
CA SER A 52 6.79 0.85 11.94
C SER A 52 7.30 2.28 12.06
N SER A 53 7.53 2.99 10.95
CA SER A 53 8.10 4.33 10.94
C SER A 53 7.96 5.01 9.57
N GLU A 54 8.21 6.32 9.54
CA GLU A 54 8.33 7.09 8.30
C GLU A 54 9.44 6.55 7.37
N ASP A 55 10.57 6.13 7.93
CA ASP A 55 11.63 5.49 7.15
C ASP A 55 11.16 4.18 6.52
N ALA A 56 10.36 3.38 7.23
CA ALA A 56 9.78 2.16 6.67
C ALA A 56 8.83 2.47 5.50
N LEU A 57 8.05 3.55 5.57
CA LEU A 57 7.22 4.04 4.47
C LEU A 57 8.07 4.48 3.27
N ARG A 58 9.09 5.29 3.50
CA ARG A 58 10.02 5.73 2.44
C ARG A 58 10.65 4.54 1.74
N MET A 59 11.15 3.56 2.50
CA MET A 59 11.76 2.36 1.93
C MET A 59 10.75 1.48 1.20
N PHE A 60 9.54 1.33 1.73
CA PHE A 60 8.46 0.57 1.10
C PHE A 60 8.09 1.14 -0.27
N LEU A 61 7.82 2.45 -0.34
CA LEU A 61 7.46 3.14 -1.58
C LEU A 61 8.61 3.09 -2.61
N ARG A 62 9.84 3.30 -2.16
CA ARG A 62 11.01 3.29 -3.06
C ARG A 62 11.27 1.91 -3.65
N ARG A 63 11.19 0.86 -2.82
CA ARG A 63 11.53 -0.52 -3.24
C ARG A 63 10.46 -1.16 -4.12
N HIS A 64 9.20 -0.79 -3.95
CA HIS A 64 8.09 -1.50 -4.59
C HIS A 64 7.35 -0.69 -5.64
N TYR A 65 7.43 0.63 -5.59
CA TYR A 65 6.63 1.53 -6.44
C TYR A 65 7.45 2.69 -7.04
N ASP A 66 8.78 2.62 -6.92
CA ASP A 66 9.75 3.61 -7.39
C ASP A 66 9.38 5.09 -7.09
N THR A 67 8.78 5.31 -5.91
CA THR A 67 8.32 6.63 -5.50
C THR A 67 8.71 6.92 -4.04
N ASN A 68 8.31 8.08 -3.55
CA ASN A 68 8.38 8.45 -2.14
C ASN A 68 7.10 9.19 -1.75
N PHE A 69 6.96 9.51 -0.47
CA PHE A 69 5.77 10.17 0.06
C PHE A 69 5.37 11.44 -0.72
N ARG A 70 6.33 12.35 -0.96
CA ARG A 70 6.07 13.60 -1.70
C ARG A 70 5.73 13.34 -3.16
N GLY A 71 6.39 12.37 -3.79
CA GLY A 71 6.14 11.96 -5.16
C GLY A 71 4.73 11.40 -5.33
N LEU A 72 4.33 10.48 -4.46
CA LEU A 72 3.00 9.88 -4.44
C LEU A 72 1.92 10.94 -4.17
N ARG A 73 2.09 11.78 -3.15
CA ARG A 73 1.18 12.90 -2.87
C ARG A 73 0.97 13.78 -4.09
N ARG A 74 2.04 14.14 -4.78
CA ARG A 74 1.97 14.97 -5.99
C ARG A 74 1.18 14.28 -7.10
N GLN A 75 1.28 12.96 -7.25
CA GLN A 75 0.51 12.22 -8.24
C GLN A 75 -0.98 12.23 -7.89
N ILE A 76 -1.32 12.03 -6.62
CA ILE A 76 -2.70 12.08 -6.11
C ILE A 76 -3.32 13.46 -6.35
N ILE A 77 -2.67 14.53 -5.85
CA ILE A 77 -3.19 15.91 -5.96
C ILE A 77 -3.42 16.32 -7.42
N ASN A 78 -2.55 15.88 -8.33
CA ASN A 78 -2.66 16.22 -9.74
C ASN A 78 -3.62 15.29 -10.53
N GLY A 79 -4.29 14.34 -9.87
CA GLY A 79 -5.15 13.35 -10.54
C GLY A 79 -4.39 12.44 -11.52
N LYS A 80 -3.08 12.26 -11.32
CA LYS A 80 -2.21 11.47 -12.21
C LYS A 80 -2.02 10.04 -11.74
N LEU A 81 -2.44 9.73 -10.51
CA LEU A 81 -2.41 8.36 -10.01
C LEU A 81 -3.56 7.59 -10.64
N GLN A 82 -3.24 6.62 -11.50
CA GLN A 82 -4.19 5.62 -11.97
C GLN A 82 -3.93 4.34 -11.19
N MET A 83 -4.84 3.99 -10.30
CA MET A 83 -4.74 2.77 -9.48
C MET A 83 -5.96 1.90 -9.72
N GLU A 84 -5.70 0.62 -10.00
CA GLU A 84 -6.73 -0.41 -9.96
C GLU A 84 -6.82 -0.93 -8.53
N TRP A 85 -7.93 -0.65 -7.86
CA TRP A 85 -8.24 -1.18 -6.54
C TRP A 85 -8.55 -2.66 -6.63
N GLN A 86 -7.71 -3.51 -6.05
CA GLN A 86 -7.87 -4.96 -6.08
C GLN A 86 -8.37 -5.53 -4.75
N TRP A 87 -8.09 -4.87 -3.63
CA TRP A 87 -8.32 -5.44 -2.31
C TRP A 87 -9.16 -4.57 -1.38
N LEU A 88 -9.02 -3.25 -1.48
CA LEU A 88 -9.80 -2.28 -0.73
C LEU A 88 -10.85 -1.66 -1.64
N GLU A 89 -12.08 -1.53 -1.15
CA GLU A 89 -13.11 -0.76 -1.85
C GLU A 89 -12.78 0.73 -1.73
N ASN A 90 -13.02 1.46 -2.82
CA ASN A 90 -12.97 2.92 -2.82
C ASN A 90 -14.36 3.39 -2.34
N GLU A 91 -14.51 3.63 -1.03
CA GLU A 91 -15.73 4.20 -0.44
C GLU A 91 -15.88 5.69 -0.79
#